data_AF-C8PFH3-F1
#
_entry.id   AF-C8PFH3-F1
#
_cell.length_a   1.000
_cell.length_b   1.000
_cell.length_c   1.000
_cell.angle_alpha   90.00
_cell.angle_beta   90.00
_cell.angle_gamma   90.00
#
_symmetry.space_group_name_H-M   'P 1'
#
loop_
_entity.id
_entity.type
_entity.pdbx_description
1 polymer ?
#
loop_
_entity_poly.entity_id
_entity_poly.type
_entity_poly.pdbx_seq_one_letter_code
_entity_poly.pdbx_strand_id
1 'polypeptide(L)'
;MKKVLLFILVLSSSLSAFCEKFYVTDEMTDKTTLYFVCKEKDVSLYLESKNGKVSYGGIIGIVLKEPEQFWMEDSNGGVPTQKLEMRVDKNTMFTNTAILAASFQVATIRLSKSQQKQLRDGDILAVRYFLYPLERRLTRFDLADLKQFQ
;
A
#
# COMPACT_ATOMS: atom_id res chain seq x y z
N MET A 1 -32.94 -44.75 -15.95
CA MET A 1 -32.30 -44.09 -14.80
C MET A 1 -31.07 -43.33 -15.27
N LYS A 2 -31.14 -42.00 -15.39
CA LYS A 2 -29.96 -41.13 -15.52
C LYS A 2 -30.22 -39.89 -14.66
N LYS A 3 -29.79 -39.95 -13.39
CA LYS A 3 -29.77 -38.79 -12.50
C LYS A 3 -28.55 -37.96 -12.88
N VAL A 4 -28.77 -36.87 -13.61
CA VAL A 4 -27.73 -35.88 -13.85
C VAL A 4 -27.59 -35.08 -12.56
N LEU A 5 -26.55 -35.39 -11.78
CA LEU A 5 -26.15 -34.61 -10.62
C LEU A 5 -25.57 -33.28 -11.13
N LEU A 6 -26.34 -32.21 -10.95
CA LEU A 6 -25.87 -30.84 -11.17
C LEU A 6 -24.98 -30.47 -9.98
N PHE A 7 -23.67 -30.72 -10.08
CA PHE A 7 -22.69 -30.16 -9.16
C PHE A 7 -22.57 -28.66 -9.48
N ILE A 8 -23.25 -27.82 -8.69
CA ILE A 8 -22.97 -26.39 -8.64
C ILE A 8 -21.59 -26.26 -8.01
N LEU A 9 -20.56 -26.20 -8.85
CA LEU A 9 -19.26 -25.67 -8.49
C LEU A 9 -19.49 -24.20 -8.16
N VAL A 10 -19.76 -23.91 -6.88
CA VAL A 10 -19.45 -22.61 -6.31
C VAL A 10 -17.95 -22.48 -6.52
N LEU A 11 -17.56 -21.76 -7.56
CA LEU A 11 -16.22 -21.22 -7.68
C LEU A 11 -16.03 -20.43 -6.40
N SER A 12 -15.39 -21.06 -5.41
CA SER A 12 -14.81 -20.36 -4.29
C SER A 12 -13.94 -19.30 -4.93
N SER A 13 -14.42 -18.06 -4.93
CA SER A 13 -13.62 -16.88 -5.16
C SER A 13 -12.50 -17.00 -4.15
N SER A 14 -11.39 -17.57 -4.61
CA SER A 14 -10.16 -17.73 -3.86
C SER A 14 -9.96 -16.44 -3.11
N LEU A 15 -9.96 -16.52 -1.77
CA LEU A 15 -9.59 -15.44 -0.87
C LEU A 15 -8.21 -14.97 -1.31
N SER A 16 -8.17 -13.98 -2.20
CA SER A 16 -6.97 -13.26 -2.56
C SER A 16 -6.65 -12.44 -1.33
N ALA A 17 -5.87 -13.00 -0.40
CA ALA A 17 -5.31 -12.23 0.70
C ALA A 17 -4.58 -11.05 0.05
N PHE A 18 -5.12 -9.84 0.26
CA PHE A 18 -4.55 -8.64 -0.36
C PHE A 18 -3.38 -8.16 0.46
N CYS A 19 -3.41 -8.35 1.78
CA CYS A 19 -2.33 -8.00 2.69
C CYS A 19 -1.64 -9.21 3.32
N GLU A 20 -0.31 -9.24 3.29
CA GLU A 20 0.50 -10.31 3.87
C GLU A 20 1.68 -9.80 4.69
N LYS A 21 2.26 -10.68 5.53
CA LYS A 21 3.53 -10.42 6.21
C LYS A 21 4.68 -10.61 5.24
N PHE A 22 5.58 -9.64 5.19
CA PHE A 22 6.78 -9.68 4.36
C PHE A 22 8.01 -9.41 5.23
N TYR A 23 8.98 -10.30 5.17
CA TYR A 23 10.20 -10.20 5.96
C TYR A 23 11.37 -9.83 5.05
N VAL A 24 12.09 -8.78 5.41
CA VAL A 24 13.33 -8.37 4.75
C VAL A 24 14.47 -8.57 5.72
N THR A 25 15.44 -9.40 5.37
CA THR A 25 16.67 -9.56 6.15
C THR A 25 17.74 -8.69 5.51
N ASP A 26 18.31 -7.79 6.31
CA ASP A 26 19.49 -7.04 5.92
C ASP A 26 20.70 -7.98 5.91
N GLU A 27 21.27 -8.21 4.72
CA GLU A 27 22.36 -9.17 4.51
C GLU A 27 23.68 -8.80 5.22
N MET A 28 23.84 -7.54 5.61
CA MET A 28 25.05 -7.05 6.29
C MET A 28 24.96 -7.18 7.80
N THR A 29 23.75 -7.16 8.36
CA THR A 29 23.52 -7.13 9.82
C THR A 29 22.70 -8.30 10.34
N ASP A 30 22.23 -9.19 9.46
CA ASP A 30 21.29 -10.27 9.74
C ASP A 30 19.98 -9.80 10.40
N LYS A 31 19.71 -8.50 10.37
CA LYS A 31 18.55 -7.91 11.01
C LYS A 31 17.33 -8.10 10.13
N THR A 32 16.37 -8.88 10.61
CA THR A 32 15.07 -9.03 9.94
C THR A 32 14.11 -7.90 10.32
N THR A 33 13.55 -7.24 9.31
CA THR A 33 12.47 -6.25 9.42
C THR A 33 11.18 -6.85 8.88
N LEU A 34 10.09 -6.74 9.66
CA LEU A 34 8.75 -7.15 9.24
C LEU A 34 7.99 -5.96 8.67
N TYR A 35 7.41 -6.16 7.49
CA TYR A 35 6.45 -5.29 6.85
C TYR A 35 5.11 -6.01 6.68
N PHE A 36 4.04 -5.23 6.58
CA PHE A 36 2.76 -5.68 6.08
C PHE A 36 2.55 -5.07 4.70
N VAL A 37 2.27 -5.91 3.71
CA VAL A 37 2.23 -5.51 2.31
C VAL A 37 0.86 -5.78 1.75
N CYS A 38 0.13 -4.73 1.38
CA CYS A 38 -1.13 -4.83 0.66
C CYS A 38 -0.88 -4.63 -0.84
N LYS A 39 -1.14 -5.66 -1.66
CA LYS A 39 -0.80 -5.70 -3.07
C LYS A 39 -2.00 -5.39 -3.95
N GLU A 40 -1.79 -4.48 -4.89
CA GLU A 40 -2.62 -4.29 -6.07
C GLU A 40 -1.79 -4.61 -7.31
N LYS A 41 -2.46 -4.89 -8.44
CA LYS A 41 -1.87 -5.48 -9.66
C LYS A 41 -0.44 -5.02 -9.98
N ASP A 42 -0.21 -3.70 -9.99
CA ASP A 42 1.05 -3.08 -10.40
C ASP A 42 1.65 -2.17 -9.30
N VAL A 43 1.13 -2.21 -8.07
CA VAL A 43 1.56 -1.33 -6.97
C VAL A 43 1.28 -1.96 -5.62
N SER A 44 2.17 -1.75 -4.65
CA SER A 44 2.07 -2.32 -3.31
C SER A 44 2.17 -1.25 -2.22
N LEU A 45 1.35 -1.38 -1.18
CA LEU A 45 1.38 -0.57 0.04
C LEU A 45 2.16 -1.31 1.12
N TYR A 46 3.25 -0.73 1.61
CA TYR A 46 4.07 -1.25 2.70
C TYR A 46 3.81 -0.46 3.98
N LEU A 47 3.52 -1.18 5.06
CA LEU A 47 3.44 -0.65 6.41
C LEU A 47 4.49 -1.33 7.29
N GLU A 48 5.27 -0.54 8.01
CA GLU A 48 6.24 -1.07 8.99
C GLU A 48 5.54 -1.83 10.13
N SER A 49 6.27 -2.76 10.73
CA SER A 49 5.87 -3.38 11.99
C SER A 49 6.49 -2.70 13.20
N LYS A 50 5.73 -2.64 14.29
CA LYS A 50 6.26 -2.37 15.63
C LYS A 50 5.77 -3.45 16.58
N ASN A 51 6.70 -4.14 17.24
CA ASN A 51 6.40 -5.26 18.15
C ASN A 51 5.53 -6.36 17.51
N GLY A 52 5.76 -6.67 16.23
CA GLY A 52 5.03 -7.71 15.49
C GLY A 52 3.62 -7.32 15.02
N LYS A 53 3.18 -6.08 15.27
CA LYS A 53 1.89 -5.51 14.86
C LYS A 53 2.06 -4.43 13.80
N VAL A 54 0.99 -4.10 13.09
CA VAL A 54 1.00 -3.02 12.08
C VAL A 54 1.28 -1.68 12.75
N SER A 55 2.28 -0.93 12.25
CA SER A 55 2.62 0.41 12.73
C SER A 55 2.16 1.48 11.75
N TYR A 56 0.97 2.03 11.98
CA TYR A 56 0.45 3.14 11.18
C TYR A 56 1.21 4.45 11.41
N GLY A 57 1.93 4.57 12.52
CA GLY A 57 2.76 5.74 12.84
C GLY A 57 4.19 5.68 12.28
N GLY A 58 4.56 4.58 11.62
CA GLY A 58 5.83 4.44 10.92
C GLY A 58 5.83 5.13 9.56
N ILE A 59 6.87 4.85 8.77
CA ILE A 59 6.89 5.25 7.36
C ILE A 59 5.97 4.30 6.59
N ILE A 60 5.14 4.86 5.72
CA ILE A 60 4.34 4.10 4.76
C ILE A 60 4.99 4.22 3.39
N GLY A 61 5.19 3.09 2.72
CA GLY A 61 5.72 3.04 1.37
C GLY A 61 4.63 2.69 0.36
N ILE A 62 4.60 3.37 -0.77
CA ILE A 62 3.86 2.94 -1.96
C ILE A 62 4.91 2.63 -3.02
N VAL A 63 4.92 1.38 -3.47
CA VAL A 63 5.97 0.83 -4.33
C VAL A 63 5.35 0.40 -5.65
N LEU A 64 5.80 1.01 -6.74
CA LEU A 64 5.38 0.65 -8.09
C LEU A 64 6.10 -0.61 -8.55
N LYS A 65 5.45 -1.40 -9.40
CA LYS A 65 6.10 -2.47 -10.12
C LYS A 65 6.91 -1.91 -11.29
N GLU A 66 8.08 -2.49 -11.52
CA GLU A 66 8.87 -2.18 -12.71
C GLU A 66 8.08 -2.40 -14.01
N PRO A 67 8.22 -1.51 -15.02
CA PRO A 67 9.17 -0.38 -15.09
C PRO A 67 8.57 0.99 -14.68
N GLU A 68 7.44 1.05 -13.99
CA GLU A 68 6.75 2.33 -13.69
C GLU A 68 7.53 3.21 -12.70
N GLN A 69 7.38 4.53 -12.84
CA GLN A 69 8.01 5.54 -11.98
C GLN A 69 7.00 6.62 -11.62
N PHE A 70 7.05 7.09 -10.37
CA PHE A 70 6.34 8.28 -9.95
C PHE A 70 6.87 9.50 -10.69
N TRP A 71 5.97 10.39 -11.11
CA TRP A 71 6.36 11.68 -11.65
C TRP A 71 6.89 12.59 -10.53
N MET A 72 8.03 13.24 -10.76
CA MET A 72 8.59 14.18 -9.80
C MET A 72 7.95 15.56 -9.98
N GLU A 73 7.25 16.05 -8.95
CA GLU A 73 6.65 17.39 -8.93
C GLU A 73 7.66 18.48 -8.59
N ASP A 74 8.50 18.21 -7.60
CA ASP A 74 9.44 19.19 -7.03
C ASP A 74 10.67 18.45 -6.50
N SER A 75 11.79 19.16 -6.46
CA SER A 75 13.04 18.76 -5.85
C SER A 75 13.39 19.73 -4.70
N ASN A 76 12.62 19.69 -3.62
CA ASN A 76 12.83 20.58 -2.49
C ASN A 76 14.17 20.25 -1.80
N GLY A 77 15.17 21.10 -2.00
CA GLY A 77 16.54 20.84 -1.50
C GLY A 77 17.21 19.62 -2.15
N GLY A 78 16.81 19.26 -3.37
CA GLY A 78 17.33 18.08 -4.09
C GLY A 78 16.67 16.75 -3.72
N VAL A 79 15.70 16.75 -2.79
CA VAL A 79 14.89 15.57 -2.48
C VAL A 79 13.68 15.54 -3.42
N PRO A 80 13.56 14.53 -4.29
CA PRO A 80 12.44 14.45 -5.22
C PRO A 80 11.15 14.11 -4.48
N THR A 81 10.07 14.83 -4.81
CA THR A 81 8.79 14.69 -4.12
C THR A 81 7.61 14.69 -5.08
N GLN A 82 6.48 14.15 -4.60
CA GLN A 82 5.18 14.25 -5.25
C GLN A 82 4.07 14.36 -4.20
N LYS A 83 3.05 15.18 -4.43
CA LYS A 83 1.83 15.18 -3.63
C LYS A 83 0.96 13.98 -4.00
N LEU A 84 0.62 13.17 -3.00
CA LEU A 84 -0.34 12.08 -3.13
C LEU A 84 -1.65 12.50 -2.47
N GLU A 85 -2.75 12.37 -3.20
CA GLU A 85 -4.09 12.59 -2.66
C GLU A 85 -4.65 11.26 -2.16
N MET A 86 -5.08 11.24 -0.92
CA MET A 86 -5.43 10.01 -0.20
C MET A 86 -6.81 10.15 0.42
N ARG A 87 -7.54 9.04 0.43
CA ARG A 87 -8.84 8.95 1.09
C ARG A 87 -9.02 7.55 1.65
N VAL A 88 -9.41 7.45 2.91
CA VAL A 88 -9.85 6.19 3.50
C VAL A 88 -11.38 6.12 3.47
N ASP A 89 -11.92 5.07 2.88
CA ASP A 89 -13.35 4.85 2.70
C ASP A 89 -14.08 6.09 2.17
N LYS A 90 -15.07 6.57 2.92
CA LYS A 90 -15.85 7.79 2.62
C LYS A 90 -15.39 9.00 3.44
N ASN A 91 -14.28 8.92 4.18
CA ASN A 91 -13.76 10.04 4.97
C ASN A 91 -13.30 11.21 4.10
N THR A 92 -12.98 12.34 4.73
CA THR A 92 -12.43 13.52 4.04
C THR A 92 -11.08 13.18 3.41
N MET A 93 -10.89 13.60 2.16
CA MET A 93 -9.62 13.47 1.46
C MET A 93 -8.54 14.30 2.15
N PHE A 94 -7.30 13.81 2.12
CA PHE A 94 -6.13 14.52 2.58
C PHE A 94 -4.97 14.37 1.58
N THR A 95 -4.04 15.32 1.60
CA THR A 95 -2.87 15.30 0.72
C THR A 95 -1.61 15.14 1.57
N ASN A 96 -0.68 14.28 1.15
CA ASN A 96 0.64 14.15 1.74
C ASN A 96 1.72 14.37 0.69
N THR A 97 2.77 15.10 1.05
CA THR A 97 3.99 15.16 0.24
C THR A 97 4.79 13.88 0.48
N ALA A 98 4.93 13.06 -0.55
CA ALA A 98 5.76 11.87 -0.52
C ALA A 98 7.18 12.19 -0.97
N ILE A 99 8.16 11.58 -0.29
CA ILE A 99 9.55 11.56 -0.73
C ILE A 99 9.71 10.37 -1.69
N LEU A 100 10.24 10.64 -2.88
CA LEU A 100 10.51 9.64 -3.89
C LEU A 100 11.92 9.06 -3.71
N ALA A 101 12.04 7.74 -3.81
CA ALA A 101 13.29 7.02 -3.66
C ALA A 101 13.37 5.86 -4.68
N ALA A 102 14.51 5.16 -4.70
CA ALA A 102 14.76 4.02 -5.57
C ALA A 102 14.39 4.33 -7.04
N SER A 103 15.07 5.31 -7.63
CA SER A 103 14.80 5.75 -9.02
C SER A 103 13.33 6.11 -9.25
N PHE A 104 12.70 6.76 -8.26
CA PHE A 104 11.30 7.19 -8.26
C PHE A 104 10.26 6.06 -8.30
N GLN A 105 10.63 4.83 -7.92
CA GLN A 105 9.67 3.70 -7.84
C GLN A 105 8.99 3.61 -6.47
N VAL A 106 9.56 4.25 -5.45
CA VAL A 106 9.07 4.21 -4.07
C VAL A 106 8.67 5.61 -3.64
N ALA A 107 7.41 5.78 -3.22
CA ALA A 107 6.92 6.99 -2.59
C ALA A 107 6.72 6.73 -1.09
N THR A 108 7.41 7.48 -0.23
CA THR A 108 7.34 7.33 1.22
C THR A 108 6.62 8.51 1.87
N ILE A 109 5.72 8.23 2.81
CA ILE A 109 4.94 9.25 3.53
C ILE A 109 4.96 9.00 5.03
N ARG A 110 4.78 10.08 5.80
CA ARG A 110 4.47 10.03 7.23
C ARG A 110 3.09 10.61 7.47
N LEU A 111 2.26 9.87 8.18
CA LEU A 111 0.89 10.29 8.47
C LEU A 111 0.78 11.01 9.80
N SER A 112 -0.10 12.01 9.89
CA SER A 112 -0.56 12.59 11.15
C SER A 112 -1.39 11.59 11.97
N LYS A 113 -1.50 11.78 13.29
CA LYS A 113 -2.29 10.90 14.18
C LYS A 113 -3.75 10.70 13.70
N SER A 114 -4.36 11.73 13.12
CA SER A 114 -5.73 11.63 12.58
C SER A 114 -5.79 10.72 11.35
N GLN A 115 -4.86 10.87 10.41
CA GLN A 115 -4.76 10.01 9.22
C GLN A 115 -4.42 8.56 9.60
N GLN A 116 -3.54 8.36 10.59
CA GLN A 116 -3.22 7.03 11.14
C GLN A 116 -4.46 6.33 11.70
N LYS A 117 -5.29 7.06 12.46
CA LYS A 117 -6.57 6.55 12.97
C LYS A 117 -7.49 6.15 11.82
N GLN A 118 -7.60 6.96 10.77
CA GLN A 118 -8.42 6.63 9.60
C GLN A 118 -7.96 5.32 8.95
N LEU A 119 -6.66 5.14 8.68
CA LEU A 119 -6.14 3.90 8.06
C LEU A 119 -6.37 2.67 8.93
N ARG A 120 -6.19 2.78 10.26
CA ARG A 120 -6.38 1.65 11.18
C ARG A 120 -7.84 1.20 11.25
N ASP A 121 -8.76 2.15 11.22
CA ASP A 121 -10.19 1.89 11.44
C ASP A 121 -10.93 1.59 10.12
N GLY A 122 -10.37 1.98 8.98
CA GLY A 122 -11.00 1.86 7.66
C GLY A 122 -10.70 0.57 6.90
N ASP A 123 -11.41 0.38 5.79
CA ASP A 123 -11.36 -0.84 4.98
C ASP A 123 -10.65 -0.64 3.65
N ILE A 124 -10.73 0.56 3.06
CA ILE A 124 -10.16 0.85 1.74
C ILE A 124 -9.36 2.14 1.78
N LEU A 125 -8.09 2.08 1.37
CA LEU A 125 -7.28 3.27 1.09
C LEU A 125 -7.22 3.53 -0.41
N ALA A 126 -7.83 4.63 -0.86
CA ALA A 126 -7.66 5.16 -2.20
C ALA A 126 -6.49 6.15 -2.23
N VAL A 127 -5.56 5.98 -3.17
CA VAL A 127 -4.44 6.88 -3.41
C VAL A 127 -4.41 7.31 -4.87
N ARG A 128 -4.37 8.61 -5.09
CA ARG A 128 -4.18 9.22 -6.41
C ARG A 128 -2.80 9.86 -6.48
N TYR A 129 -2.14 9.63 -7.60
CA TYR A 129 -0.78 10.06 -7.88
C TYR A 129 -0.57 10.18 -9.39
N PHE A 130 0.61 10.64 -9.81
CA PHE A 130 1.04 10.74 -11.18
C PHE A 130 2.25 9.83 -11.43
N LEU A 131 2.23 9.14 -12.56
CA LEU A 131 3.37 8.42 -13.12
C LEU A 131 4.10 9.30 -14.14
N TYR A 132 5.38 9.06 -14.34
CA TYR A 132 6.12 9.67 -15.44
C TYR A 132 5.62 9.11 -16.79
N PRO A 133 5.40 9.94 -17.84
CA PRO A 133 5.75 11.36 -17.90
C PRO A 133 4.73 12.35 -17.32
N LEU A 134 3.44 12.00 -17.15
CA LEU A 134 2.44 12.75 -16.33
C LEU A 134 1.08 12.01 -16.34
N GLU A 135 1.07 10.70 -16.13
CA GLU A 135 -0.15 9.90 -16.19
C GLU A 135 -0.81 9.80 -14.81
N ARG A 136 -2.05 10.27 -14.69
CA ARG A 136 -2.80 10.18 -13.43
C ARG A 136 -3.21 8.74 -13.15
N ARG A 137 -2.90 8.24 -11.97
CA ARG A 137 -3.33 6.93 -11.46
C ARG A 137 -4.15 7.05 -10.18
N LEU A 138 -5.04 6.08 -10.01
CA LEU A 138 -5.84 5.89 -8.80
C LEU A 138 -5.80 4.41 -8.43
N THR A 139 -5.22 4.13 -7.28
CA THR A 139 -5.11 2.79 -6.71
C THR A 139 -5.97 2.70 -5.47
N ARG A 140 -6.59 1.54 -5.24
CA ARG A 140 -7.36 1.26 -4.03
C ARG A 140 -6.77 0.02 -3.38
N PHE A 141 -6.24 0.17 -2.16
CA PHE A 141 -5.76 -0.95 -1.37
C PHE A 141 -6.87 -1.39 -0.43
N ASP A 142 -7.20 -2.68 -0.44
CA ASP A 142 -7.98 -3.30 0.62
C ASP A 142 -7.11 -3.41 1.88
N LEU A 143 -7.62 -2.94 3.01
CA LEU A 143 -6.96 -2.93 4.31
C LEU A 143 -7.61 -3.91 5.30
N ALA A 144 -8.71 -4.58 4.94
CA ALA A 144 -9.48 -5.42 5.85
C ALA A 144 -8.62 -6.52 6.50
N ASP A 145 -7.73 -7.13 5.70
CA ASP A 145 -6.79 -8.16 6.15
C ASP A 145 -5.78 -7.64 7.19
N LEU A 146 -5.51 -6.33 7.26
CA LEU A 146 -4.60 -5.77 8.26
C LEU A 146 -5.16 -5.85 9.68
N LYS A 147 -6.49 -5.97 9.83
CA LYS A 147 -7.15 -6.02 11.15
C LYS A 147 -6.75 -7.25 11.96
N GLN A 148 -6.35 -8.33 11.29
CA GLN A 148 -5.86 -9.55 11.96
C GLN A 148 -4.47 -9.38 12.59
N PHE A 149 -3.77 -8.27 12.28
CA PHE A 149 -2.39 -7.99 12.71
C PHE A 149 -2.28 -6.80 13.68
N GLN A 150 -3.41 -6.34 14.26
CA GLN A 150 -3.46 -5.21 15.19
C GLN A 150 -3.06 -5.59 16.63
#